data_AF-A0A1H4GGW3-F1
#
_entry.id   AF-A0A1H4GGW3-F1
#
_cell.length_a   1.000
_cell.length_b   1.000
_cell.length_c   1.000
_cell.angle_alpha   90.00
_cell.angle_beta   90.00
_cell.angle_gamma   90.00
#
_symmetry.space_group_name_H-M   'P 1'
#
loop_
_entity.id
_entity.type
_entity.pdbx_description
1 polymer ?
#
loop_
_entity_poly.entity_id
_entity_poly.type
_entity_poly.pdbx_seq_one_letter_code
_entity_poly.pdbx_strand_id
1 'polypeptide(L)'
;MNKSIGIGGIEVTPTASEAIVDIAHNRTLFIEQLTSDPPEQPVIVQGLTNISQVFEYFHPAVHIRFQGEDGQAVEEKLAFTQLSGFSIKGLSQQSVFLKDLSSEREQYVKMMQQLAGNKRLIAALEDPAARRALLSTIQSMISTLENINVINP
;
A
#
# COMPACT_ATOMS: atom_id res chain seq x y z
N MET A 1 54.43 -9.50 73.31
CA MET A 1 54.76 -10.04 71.97
C MET A 1 53.44 -10.36 71.28
N ASN A 2 52.93 -9.44 70.44
CA ASN A 2 52.92 -9.48 68.96
C ASN A 2 51.71 -10.32 68.45
N LYS A 3 50.77 -9.83 67.63
CA LYS A 3 50.87 -8.93 66.48
C LYS A 3 49.49 -8.46 66.02
N SER A 4 49.32 -7.18 65.69
CA SER A 4 48.17 -6.60 64.98
C SER A 4 48.47 -6.46 63.48
N ILE A 5 47.63 -7.03 62.61
CA ILE A 5 47.43 -6.70 61.17
C ILE A 5 45.97 -7.12 60.87
N GLY A 6 44.98 -6.22 60.77
CA GLY A 6 44.55 -5.51 59.55
C GLY A 6 43.80 -6.49 58.61
N ILE A 7 42.59 -6.28 58.08
CA ILE A 7 41.98 -5.05 57.53
C ILE A 7 40.45 -5.31 57.48
N GLY A 8 39.64 -4.34 57.90
CA GLY A 8 38.18 -4.40 57.77
C GLY A 8 37.76 -4.48 56.31
N GLY A 9 37.00 -5.53 55.97
CA GLY A 9 36.32 -5.68 54.69
C GLY A 9 34.81 -5.62 54.90
N ILE A 10 34.12 -4.84 54.09
CA ILE A 10 32.66 -4.96 53.93
C ILE A 10 32.45 -5.99 52.84
N GLU A 11 31.79 -7.10 53.17
CA GLU A 11 31.31 -8.04 52.18
C GLU A 11 30.19 -7.36 51.39
N VAL A 12 30.49 -6.96 50.15
CA VAL A 12 29.46 -6.52 49.21
C VAL A 12 28.96 -7.78 48.51
N THR A 13 27.81 -8.29 48.94
CA THR A 13 27.08 -9.31 48.19
C THR A 13 26.90 -8.80 46.77
N PRO A 14 27.28 -9.55 45.73
CA PRO A 14 27.00 -9.14 44.37
C PRO A 14 25.48 -9.12 44.26
N THR A 15 24.90 -7.92 44.28
CA THR A 15 23.52 -7.74 43.91
C THR A 15 23.43 -8.34 42.52
N ALA A 16 22.68 -9.42 42.37
CA ALA A 16 22.15 -9.85 41.09
C ALA A 16 21.17 -8.76 40.64
N SER A 17 21.70 -7.56 40.41
CA SER A 17 21.10 -6.61 39.53
C SER A 17 21.14 -7.35 38.21
N GLU A 18 19.97 -7.71 37.70
CA GLU A 18 19.80 -7.79 36.26
C GLU A 18 20.32 -6.46 35.74
N ALA A 19 21.61 -6.44 35.42
CA ALA A 19 22.23 -5.30 34.80
C ALA A 19 21.48 -5.24 33.48
N ILE A 20 20.58 -4.26 33.37
CA ILE A 20 20.13 -3.77 32.07
C ILE A 20 21.44 -3.53 31.35
N VAL A 21 21.78 -4.46 30.45
CA VAL A 21 23.05 -4.50 29.76
C VAL A 21 23.23 -3.10 29.19
N ASP A 22 24.27 -2.41 29.64
CA ASP A 22 24.60 -1.05 29.26
C ASP A 22 24.46 -0.92 27.74
N ILE A 23 23.35 -0.32 27.31
CA ILE A 23 23.04 -0.23 25.89
C ILE A 23 24.06 0.76 25.37
N ALA A 24 25.03 0.27 24.60
CA ALA A 24 26.05 1.13 24.01
C ALA A 24 25.37 2.37 23.41
N HIS A 25 25.84 3.56 23.79
CA HIS A 25 25.13 4.84 23.60
C HIS A 25 24.90 5.20 22.12
N ASN A 26 25.42 4.39 21.20
CA ASN A 26 25.30 4.45 19.75
C ASN A 26 24.40 3.34 19.16
N ARG A 27 23.51 2.74 19.95
CA ARG A 27 22.56 1.72 19.48
C ARG A 27 21.13 2.23 19.63
N THR A 28 20.37 2.18 18.54
CA THR A 28 18.93 2.45 18.55
C THR A 28 18.18 1.12 18.54
N LEU A 29 17.19 0.99 19.41
CA LEU A 29 16.24 -0.13 19.40
C LEU A 29 14.90 0.38 18.85
N PHE A 30 14.38 -0.28 17.82
CA PHE A 30 13.08 0.02 17.23
C PHE A 30 12.16 -1.18 17.47
N ILE A 31 11.03 -0.96 18.13
CA ILE A 31 10.07 -2.00 18.50
C ILE A 31 8.73 -1.62 17.89
N GLU A 32 8.38 -2.28 16.79
CA GLU A 32 7.11 -2.05 16.09
C GLU A 32 6.65 -3.33 15.39
N GLN A 33 5.35 -3.41 15.12
CA GLN A 33 4.79 -4.44 14.25
C GLN A 33 4.98 -4.02 12.78
N LEU A 34 5.90 -4.68 12.07
CA LEU A 34 6.27 -4.33 10.69
C LEU A 34 5.54 -5.17 9.62
N THR A 35 4.75 -6.15 10.03
CA THR A 35 3.96 -7.07 9.18
C THR A 35 2.51 -7.11 9.64
N SER A 36 1.58 -7.46 8.74
CA SER A 36 0.14 -7.53 9.08
C SER A 36 -0.16 -8.45 10.26
N ASP A 37 0.51 -9.59 10.31
CA ASP A 37 0.39 -10.55 11.41
C ASP A 37 1.61 -10.48 12.32
N PRO A 38 1.43 -10.52 13.65
CA PRO A 38 2.54 -10.56 14.59
C PRO A 38 3.26 -11.92 14.53
N PRO A 39 4.58 -11.96 14.80
CA PRO A 39 5.30 -13.22 14.89
C PRO A 39 4.86 -14.01 16.13
N GLU A 40 4.95 -15.34 16.07
CA GLU A 40 4.61 -16.22 17.22
C GLU A 40 5.48 -15.93 18.46
N GLN A 41 6.70 -15.46 18.25
CA GLN A 41 7.63 -15.07 19.31
C GLN A 41 8.31 -13.74 18.95
N PRO A 42 8.64 -12.89 19.94
CA PRO A 42 9.38 -11.66 19.69
C PRO A 42 10.73 -11.94 19.02
N VAL A 43 10.97 -11.29 17.88
CA VAL A 43 12.23 -11.43 17.12
C VAL A 43 13.06 -10.16 17.29
N ILE A 44 14.31 -10.30 17.73
CA ILE A 44 15.27 -9.20 17.77
C ILE A 44 16.18 -9.32 16.54
N VAL A 45 16.06 -8.36 15.63
CA VAL A 45 16.85 -8.29 14.41
C VAL A 45 17.91 -7.20 14.54
N GLN A 46 19.14 -7.49 14.12
CA GLN A 46 20.25 -6.55 14.16
C GLN A 46 20.87 -6.41 12.77
N GLY A 47 21.57 -5.29 12.53
CA GLY A 47 22.30 -5.07 11.28
C GLY A 47 21.48 -4.53 10.11
N LEU A 48 20.18 -4.24 10.31
CA LEU A 48 19.38 -3.49 9.34
C LEU A 48 19.74 -2.01 9.44
N THR A 49 20.38 -1.47 8.42
CA THR A 49 20.93 -0.10 8.38
C THR A 49 20.19 0.82 7.42
N ASN A 50 19.35 0.27 6.54
CA ASN A 50 18.55 1.03 5.60
C ASN A 50 17.16 0.42 5.40
N ILE A 51 16.25 1.22 4.86
CA ILE A 51 14.84 0.87 4.67
C ILE A 51 14.68 -0.33 3.73
N SER A 52 15.49 -0.43 2.67
CA SER A 52 15.41 -1.56 1.72
C SER A 52 15.71 -2.89 2.39
N GLN A 53 16.68 -2.94 3.32
CA GLN A 53 16.97 -4.13 4.11
C GLN A 53 15.81 -4.51 5.04
N VAL A 54 15.07 -3.53 5.56
CA VAL A 54 13.86 -3.79 6.36
C VAL A 54 12.79 -4.45 5.48
N PHE A 55 12.54 -3.94 4.28
CA PHE A 55 11.58 -4.56 3.34
C PHE A 55 12.01 -5.97 2.89
N GLU A 56 13.30 -6.16 2.61
CA GLU A 56 13.85 -7.46 2.23
C GLU A 56 13.82 -8.47 3.38
N TYR A 57 13.87 -8.01 4.63
CA TYR A 57 13.81 -8.92 5.78
C TYR A 57 12.36 -9.28 6.15
N PHE A 58 11.48 -8.27 6.25
CA PHE A 58 10.12 -8.45 6.78
C PHE A 58 9.09 -8.83 5.71
N HIS A 59 9.40 -8.61 4.43
CA HIS A 59 8.51 -8.89 3.29
C HIS A 59 7.03 -8.54 3.54
N PRO A 60 6.72 -7.29 3.91
CA PRO A 60 5.37 -6.90 4.30
C PRO A 60 4.38 -7.15 3.16
N ALA A 61 3.31 -7.88 3.47
CA ALA A 61 2.23 -8.14 2.54
C ALA A 61 0.88 -8.14 3.29
N VAL A 62 -0.18 -7.74 2.60
CA VAL A 62 -1.53 -7.64 3.15
C VAL A 62 -2.55 -8.23 2.17
N HIS A 63 -3.55 -8.93 2.68
CA HIS A 63 -4.70 -9.38 1.89
C HIS A 63 -5.81 -8.35 2.02
N ILE A 64 -6.29 -7.85 0.89
CA ILE A 64 -7.32 -6.82 0.82
C ILE A 64 -8.50 -7.37 0.02
N ARG A 65 -9.70 -7.08 0.51
CA ARG A 65 -10.96 -7.28 -0.20
C ARG A 65 -11.43 -5.94 -0.72
N PHE A 66 -11.33 -5.73 -2.02
CA PHE A 66 -11.97 -4.60 -2.69
C PHE A 66 -13.44 -4.89 -2.91
N GLN A 67 -14.24 -3.83 -3.04
CA GLN A 67 -15.64 -3.93 -3.43
C GLN A 67 -15.78 -3.38 -4.85
N GLY A 68 -16.20 -4.23 -5.78
CA GLY A 68 -16.52 -3.86 -7.16
C GLY A 68 -17.83 -3.09 -7.27
N GLU A 69 -18.09 -2.53 -8.45
CA GLU A 69 -19.29 -1.73 -8.73
C GLU A 69 -20.59 -2.55 -8.63
N ASP A 70 -20.52 -3.85 -8.93
CA ASP A 70 -21.60 -4.82 -8.79
C ASP A 70 -21.78 -5.33 -7.34
N GLY A 71 -20.97 -4.82 -6.41
CA GLY A 71 -20.94 -5.23 -5.01
C GLY A 71 -20.16 -6.53 -4.76
N GLN A 72 -19.55 -7.14 -5.78
CA GLN A 72 -18.72 -8.33 -5.60
C GLN A 72 -17.41 -7.99 -4.91
N ALA A 73 -16.94 -8.90 -4.08
CA ALA A 73 -15.65 -8.77 -3.42
C ALA A 73 -14.53 -9.26 -4.34
N VAL A 74 -13.52 -8.42 -4.57
CA VAL A 74 -12.30 -8.80 -5.29
C VAL A 74 -11.18 -8.94 -4.26
N GLU A 75 -10.70 -10.17 -4.06
CA GLU A 75 -9.60 -10.47 -3.14
C GLU A 75 -8.26 -10.36 -3.86
N GLU A 76 -7.35 -9.56 -3.31
CA GLU A 76 -5.98 -9.46 -3.81
C GLU A 76 -4.96 -9.39 -2.66
N LYS A 77 -3.75 -9.87 -2.94
CA LYS A 77 -2.61 -9.76 -2.03
C LYS A 77 -1.66 -8.68 -2.55
N LEU A 78 -1.44 -7.64 -1.75
CA LEU A 78 -0.44 -6.61 -2.03
C LEU A 78 0.83 -6.91 -1.25
N ALA A 79 1.99 -6.77 -1.92
CA ALA A 79 3.30 -7.01 -1.33
C ALA A 79 4.20 -5.79 -1.56
N PHE A 80 4.86 -5.33 -0.51
CA PHE A 80 5.63 -4.10 -0.54
C PHE A 80 7.13 -4.38 -0.47
N THR A 81 7.88 -3.82 -1.41
CA THR A 81 9.34 -3.91 -1.49
C THR A 81 10.04 -2.59 -1.21
N GLN A 82 9.28 -1.49 -1.20
CA GLN A 82 9.78 -0.13 -1.01
C GLN A 82 8.64 0.83 -0.65
N LEU A 83 8.99 2.00 -0.13
CA LEU A 83 8.04 3.03 0.28
C LEU A 83 7.12 3.53 -0.86
N SER A 84 7.62 3.56 -2.10
CA SER A 84 6.80 3.98 -3.25
C SER A 84 5.65 3.02 -3.55
N GLY A 85 5.73 1.77 -3.08
CA GLY A 85 4.65 0.77 -3.18
C GLY A 85 3.38 1.19 -2.46
N PHE A 86 3.47 2.05 -1.44
CA PHE A 86 2.31 2.56 -0.70
C PHE A 86 1.63 3.77 -1.36
N SER A 87 2.21 4.31 -2.44
CA SER A 87 1.58 5.40 -3.19
C SER A 87 0.42 4.87 -4.04
N ILE A 88 -0.52 5.73 -4.44
CA ILE A 88 -1.62 5.37 -5.35
C ILE A 88 -1.09 4.67 -6.61
N LYS A 89 -0.01 5.21 -7.20
CA LYS A 89 0.61 4.61 -8.39
C LYS A 89 1.24 3.25 -8.09
N GLY A 90 1.89 3.10 -6.94
CA GLY A 90 2.45 1.82 -6.51
C GLY A 90 1.38 0.77 -6.31
N LEU A 91 0.30 1.11 -5.60
CA LEU A 91 -0.85 0.25 -5.36
C LEU A 91 -1.54 -0.15 -6.67
N SER A 92 -1.84 0.82 -7.55
CA SER A 92 -2.44 0.57 -8.87
C SER A 92 -1.53 -0.22 -9.82
N GLN A 93 -0.22 -0.30 -9.60
CA GLN A 93 0.67 -1.14 -10.40
C GLN A 93 0.70 -2.60 -9.93
N GLN A 94 0.43 -2.82 -8.65
CA GLN A 94 0.46 -4.16 -8.03
C GLN A 94 -0.91 -4.86 -8.09
N SER A 95 -1.99 -4.08 -8.09
CA SER A 95 -3.37 -4.57 -8.13
C SER A 95 -3.92 -4.51 -9.55
N VAL A 96 -4.50 -5.62 -10.03
CA VAL A 96 -5.16 -5.65 -11.34
C VAL A 96 -6.43 -4.79 -11.29
N PHE A 97 -7.22 -4.98 -10.23
CA PHE A 97 -8.44 -4.19 -10.02
C PHE A 97 -8.18 -2.68 -9.99
N LEU A 98 -7.22 -2.21 -9.19
CA LEU A 98 -6.91 -0.78 -9.09
C LEU A 98 -6.24 -0.23 -10.35
N LYS A 99 -5.55 -1.07 -11.13
CA LYS A 99 -4.98 -0.69 -12.43
C LYS A 99 -6.08 -0.39 -13.43
N ASP A 100 -7.05 -1.30 -13.53
CA ASP A 100 -8.17 -1.18 -14.46
C ASP A 100 -9.03 0.03 -14.09
N LEU A 101 -9.35 0.19 -12.81
CA LEU A 101 -10.07 1.36 -12.30
C LEU A 101 -9.33 2.68 -12.56
N SER A 102 -8.00 2.69 -12.39
CA SER A 102 -7.19 3.88 -12.70
C SER A 102 -7.19 4.18 -14.21
N SER A 103 -7.13 3.15 -15.06
CA SER A 103 -7.19 3.31 -16.51
C SER A 103 -8.53 3.87 -16.95
N GLU A 104 -9.62 3.34 -16.41
CA GLU A 104 -10.97 3.79 -16.69
C GLU A 104 -11.15 5.27 -16.30
N ARG A 105 -10.71 5.64 -15.08
CA ARG A 105 -10.70 7.05 -14.64
C ARG A 105 -9.91 7.93 -15.61
N GLU A 106 -8.72 7.53 -16.03
CA GLU A 106 -7.91 8.31 -16.98
C GLU A 106 -8.60 8.48 -18.33
N GLN A 107 -9.30 7.45 -18.81
CA GLN A 107 -10.09 7.52 -20.04
C GLN A 107 -11.25 8.50 -19.89
N TYR A 108 -12.01 8.44 -18.79
CA TYR A 108 -13.08 9.40 -18.52
C TYR A 108 -12.58 10.84 -18.47
N VAL A 109 -11.48 11.10 -17.77
CA VAL A 109 -10.91 12.44 -17.67
C VAL A 109 -10.50 12.96 -19.06
N LYS A 110 -9.90 12.12 -19.90
CA LYS A 110 -9.56 12.49 -21.29
C LYS A 110 -10.80 12.81 -22.11
N MET A 111 -11.84 11.99 -22.02
CA MET A 111 -13.11 12.24 -22.72
C MET A 111 -13.75 13.54 -22.25
N MET A 112 -13.78 13.81 -20.94
CA MET A 112 -14.28 15.06 -20.37
C MET A 112 -13.49 16.27 -20.88
N GLN A 113 -12.16 16.19 -20.93
CA GLN A 113 -11.32 17.27 -21.45
C GLN A 113 -11.59 17.53 -22.93
N GLN A 114 -11.74 16.48 -23.75
CA GLN A 114 -12.10 16.62 -25.16
C GLN A 114 -13.48 17.24 -25.35
N LEU A 115 -14.44 16.84 -24.52
CA LEU A 115 -15.79 17.38 -24.54
C LEU A 115 -15.82 18.86 -24.14
N ALA A 116 -15.13 19.21 -23.05
CA ALA A 116 -15.01 20.57 -22.54
C ALA A 116 -14.18 21.49 -23.47
N GLY A 117 -13.23 20.92 -24.23
CA GLY A 117 -12.42 21.67 -25.19
C GLY A 117 -13.19 22.11 -26.44
N ASN A 118 -14.30 21.44 -26.78
CA ASN A 118 -15.05 21.71 -27.99
C ASN A 118 -16.32 22.53 -27.72
N LYS A 119 -16.19 23.85 -27.85
CA LYS A 119 -17.30 24.81 -27.66
C LYS A 119 -18.54 24.51 -28.52
N ARG A 120 -18.37 23.91 -29.71
CA ARG A 120 -19.51 23.55 -30.57
C ARG A 120 -20.26 22.33 -30.03
N LEU A 121 -19.52 21.33 -29.51
CA LEU A 121 -20.13 20.18 -28.85
C LEU A 121 -20.84 20.61 -27.56
N ILE A 122 -20.26 21.51 -26.76
CA ILE A 122 -20.91 22.06 -25.56
C ILE A 122 -22.22 22.76 -25.93
N ALA A 123 -22.20 23.67 -26.91
CA ALA A 123 -23.40 24.36 -27.37
C ALA A 123 -24.46 23.41 -27.93
N ALA A 124 -24.05 22.33 -28.62
CA ALA A 124 -24.96 21.29 -29.09
C ALA A 124 -25.51 20.41 -27.95
N LEU A 125 -24.78 20.26 -26.85
CA LEU A 125 -25.25 19.55 -25.65
C LEU A 125 -26.23 20.39 -24.80
N GLU A 126 -26.19 21.72 -24.92
CA GLU A 126 -27.16 22.63 -24.29
C GLU A 126 -28.55 22.55 -24.96
N ASP A 127 -28.61 22.23 -26.25
CA ASP A 127 -29.87 21.97 -26.94
C ASP A 127 -30.42 20.56 -26.60
N PRO A 128 -31.60 20.44 -25.97
CA PRO A 128 -32.21 19.16 -25.62
C PRO A 128 -32.49 18.24 -26.81
N ALA A 129 -32.68 18.78 -28.02
CA ALA A 129 -32.92 17.98 -29.23
C ALA A 129 -31.62 17.38 -29.76
N ALA A 130 -30.58 18.21 -29.95
CA ALA A 130 -29.26 17.75 -30.37
C ALA A 130 -28.61 16.78 -29.36
N ARG A 131 -28.77 17.00 -28.04
CA ARG A 131 -28.31 16.06 -27.01
C ARG A 131 -28.94 14.68 -27.13
N ARG A 132 -30.25 14.61 -27.37
CA ARG A 132 -30.97 13.33 -27.56
C ARG A 132 -30.53 12.62 -28.82
N ALA A 133 -30.34 13.35 -29.93
CA ALA A 133 -29.84 12.78 -31.18
C ALA A 133 -28.42 12.20 -31.03
N LEU A 134 -27.53 12.92 -30.34
CA LEU A 134 -26.17 12.44 -30.07
C LEU A 134 -26.18 11.18 -29.18
N LEU A 135 -26.98 11.18 -28.11
CA LEU A 135 -27.09 10.04 -27.20
C LEU A 135 -27.66 8.80 -27.90
N SER A 136 -28.69 8.97 -28.74
CA SER A 136 -29.25 7.90 -29.58
C SER A 136 -28.21 7.34 -30.56
N THR A 137 -27.39 8.21 -31.15
CA THR A 137 -26.32 7.81 -32.07
C THR A 137 -25.25 6.99 -31.34
N ILE A 138 -24.81 7.44 -30.15
CA ILE A 138 -23.85 6.71 -29.32
C ILE A 138 -24.41 5.35 -28.89
N GLN A 139 -25.67 5.30 -28.44
CA GLN A 139 -26.32 4.04 -28.08
C GLN A 139 -26.40 3.08 -29.27
N SER A 140 -26.74 3.57 -30.46
CA SER A 140 -26.78 2.76 -31.68
C SER A 140 -25.39 2.21 -32.04
N MET A 141 -24.34 3.01 -31.87
CA MET A 141 -22.94 2.57 -32.06
C MET A 141 -22.57 1.50 -31.04
N ILE A 142 -22.89 1.68 -29.75
CA ILE A 142 -22.64 0.69 -28.69
C ILE A 142 -23.34 -0.63 -29.02
N SER A 143 -24.64 -0.59 -29.32
CA SER A 143 -25.40 -1.80 -29.68
C SER A 143 -24.83 -2.49 -30.92
N THR A 144 -24.30 -1.73 -31.88
CA THR A 144 -23.63 -2.32 -33.04
C THR A 144 -22.36 -3.07 -32.63
N LEU A 145 -21.54 -2.47 -31.75
CA LEU A 145 -20.31 -3.09 -31.25
C LEU A 145 -20.57 -4.33 -30.39
N GLU A 146 -21.59 -4.31 -29.52
CA GLU A 146 -22.01 -5.46 -28.71
C GLU A 146 -22.46 -6.64 -29.59
N ASN A 147 -23.23 -6.36 -30.65
CA ASN A 147 -23.71 -7.38 -31.58
C ASN A 147 -22.61 -7.94 -32.48
N ILE A 148 -21.56 -7.17 -32.79
CA ILE A 148 -20.41 -7.66 -33.57
C ILE A 148 -19.66 -8.77 -32.80
N ASN A 149 -19.62 -8.73 -31.47
CA ASN A 149 -18.96 -9.73 -30.64
C ASN A 149 -19.72 -11.08 -30.58
N VAL A 150 -20.96 -11.13 -31.08
CA VAL A 150 -21.78 -12.36 -31.18
C VAL A 150 -21.60 -13.06 -32.54
N ILE A 151 -20.97 -12.41 -33.52
CA ILE A 151 -20.91 -12.90 -34.92
C ILE A 151 -19.59 -13.62 -35.25
N ASN A 152 -18.63 -13.70 -34.33
CA ASN A 152 -17.42 -14.51 -34.51
C ASN A 152 -17.41 -15.74 -33.56
N PRO A 153 -17.63 -16.96 -34.08
CA PRO A 153 -17.38 -18.20 -33.34
C PRO A 153 -15.89 -18.52 -33.17
#